data_AF-A0A2V9YLU9-F1
#
_entry.id   AF-A0A2V9YLU9-F1
#
_cell.length_a   1.000
_cell.length_b   1.000
_cell.length_c   1.000
_cell.angle_alpha   90.00
_cell.angle_beta   90.00
_cell.angle_gamma   90.00
#
_symmetry.space_group_name_H-M   'P 1'
#
loop_
_entity.id
_entity.type
_entity.pdbx_description
1 polymer ?
#
loop_
_entity_poly.entity_id
_entity_poly.type
_entity_poly.pdbx_seq_one_letter_code
_entity_poly.pdbx_strand_id
1 'polypeptide(L)'
;MAHTMWSQRVFEMKLNGIAVPEATFNAGIAGEYGVPVVFLAGDQTAGQEARRLVGPIETVPVKQAIGFYAAVMMHPEEAQRLIRAGVKRGVERRRELKPYKVEHPVKLEITFKYTVTAEILCGEHDCIAMGSLHPGQV
;
A
#
# COMPACT_ATOMS: atom_id res chain seq x y z
N MET A 1 11.34 -4.36 5.03
CA MET A 1 11.23 -4.78 3.62
C MET A 1 10.17 -3.90 2.96
N ALA A 2 10.46 -2.60 2.87
CA ALA A 2 9.51 -1.62 2.33
C ALA A 2 9.53 -1.70 0.80
N HIS A 3 8.38 -1.97 0.20
CA HIS A 3 8.15 -1.95 -1.24
C HIS A 3 6.65 -1.85 -1.53
N THR A 4 6.34 -1.53 -2.78
CA THR A 4 4.97 -1.53 -3.32
C THR A 4 4.96 -2.40 -4.58
N MET A 5 4.11 -3.43 -4.64
CA MET A 5 3.93 -4.38 -5.74
C MET A 5 5.16 -5.23 -6.09
N TRP A 6 6.22 -4.62 -6.62
CA TRP A 6 7.43 -5.31 -7.02
C TRP A 6 8.67 -4.59 -6.53
N SER A 7 9.25 -5.13 -5.45
CA SER A 7 10.42 -4.57 -4.76
C SER A 7 11.63 -4.31 -5.65
N GLN A 8 11.78 -5.02 -6.77
CA GLN A 8 12.93 -4.88 -7.65
C GLN A 8 12.74 -3.81 -8.73
N ARG A 9 11.50 -3.42 -9.04
CA ARG A 9 11.21 -2.56 -10.20
C ARG A 9 10.45 -1.30 -9.85
N VAL A 10 9.51 -1.37 -8.92
CA VAL A 10 8.69 -0.23 -8.51
C VAL A 10 9.38 0.48 -7.35
N PHE A 11 9.52 1.80 -7.49
CA PHE A 11 9.99 2.68 -6.44
C PHE A 11 8.80 3.30 -5.68
N GLU A 12 7.80 3.80 -6.41
CA GLU A 12 6.64 4.48 -5.83
C GLU A 12 5.41 4.30 -6.73
N MET A 13 4.22 4.28 -6.12
CA MET A 13 2.94 4.39 -6.83
C MET A 13 2.12 5.53 -6.24
N LYS A 14 1.43 6.29 -7.10
CA LYS A 14 0.48 7.33 -6.69
C LYS A 14 -0.86 7.15 -7.37
N LEU A 15 -1.91 7.44 -6.61
CA LEU A 15 -3.28 7.59 -7.11
C LEU A 15 -3.68 9.05 -6.92
N ASN A 16 -4.00 9.74 -8.01
CA ASN A 16 -4.38 11.16 -8.00
C ASN A 16 -3.36 12.05 -7.25
N GLY A 17 -2.06 11.79 -7.46
CA GLY A 17 -0.96 12.52 -6.82
C GLY A 17 -0.65 12.10 -5.37
N ILE A 18 -1.44 11.20 -4.77
CA ILE A 18 -1.22 10.71 -3.40
C ILE A 18 -0.40 9.42 -3.46
N ALA A 19 0.75 9.40 -2.79
CA ALA A 19 1.56 8.18 -2.66
C ALA A 19 0.80 7.10 -1.88
N VAL A 20 0.71 5.91 -2.48
CA VAL A 20 -0.03 4.78 -1.91
C VAL A 20 0.86 3.55 -1.74
N PRO A 21 0.88 2.93 -0.55
CA PRO A 21 1.39 1.58 -0.41
C PRO A 21 0.41 0.58 -1.03
N GLU A 22 0.87 -0.66 -1.23
CA GLU A 22 0.07 -1.75 -1.79
C GLU A 22 -1.25 -1.96 -1.03
N ALA A 23 -1.23 -1.84 0.30
CA ALA A 23 -2.42 -1.95 1.13
C ALA A 23 -3.49 -0.90 0.76
N THR A 24 -3.09 0.34 0.47
CA THR A 24 -4.03 1.42 0.11
C THR A 24 -4.47 1.29 -1.34
N PHE A 25 -3.58 0.87 -2.23
CA PHE A 25 -3.94 0.55 -3.62
C PHE A 25 -5.01 -0.55 -3.67
N ASN A 26 -4.82 -1.65 -2.95
CA ASN A 26 -5.80 -2.73 -2.84
C ASN A 26 -7.10 -2.29 -2.16
N ALA A 27 -7.01 -1.39 -1.17
CA ALA A 27 -8.20 -0.78 -0.57
C ALA A 27 -8.99 0.07 -1.58
N GLY A 28 -8.32 0.73 -2.53
CA GLY A 28 -8.96 1.47 -3.62
C GLY A 28 -9.75 0.57 -4.55
N ILE A 29 -9.18 -0.58 -4.91
CA ILE A 29 -9.86 -1.62 -5.70
C ILE A 29 -11.08 -2.14 -4.94
N ALA A 30 -10.94 -2.55 -3.68
CA ALA A 30 -12.07 -2.99 -2.85
C ALA A 30 -13.14 -1.88 -2.73
N GLY A 31 -12.67 -0.65 -2.59
CA GLY A 31 -13.47 0.57 -2.59
C GLY A 31 -14.33 0.70 -3.83
N GLU A 32 -13.79 0.45 -5.02
CA GLU A 32 -14.54 0.51 -6.29
C GLU A 32 -15.79 -0.38 -6.26
N TYR A 33 -15.68 -1.58 -5.67
CA TYR A 33 -16.79 -2.51 -5.45
C TYR A 33 -17.65 -2.22 -4.21
N GLY A 34 -17.42 -1.10 -3.51
CA GLY A 34 -18.15 -0.73 -2.31
C GLY A 34 -17.81 -1.59 -1.09
N VAL A 35 -16.66 -2.28 -1.10
CA VAL A 35 -16.22 -3.17 -0.02
C VAL A 35 -15.24 -2.43 0.90
N PRO A 36 -15.54 -2.28 2.20
CA PRO A 36 -14.61 -1.69 3.14
C PRO A 36 -13.52 -2.69 3.56
N VAL A 37 -12.28 -2.21 3.65
CA VAL A 37 -11.19 -2.96 4.30
C VAL A 37 -11.38 -2.85 5.81
N VAL A 38 -11.41 -3.99 6.50
CA VAL A 38 -11.72 -4.04 7.94
C VAL A 38 -10.49 -4.27 8.82
N PHE A 39 -9.42 -4.83 8.25
CA PHE A 39 -8.29 -5.32 9.01
C PHE A 39 -6.99 -5.31 8.19
N LEU A 40 -5.87 -5.02 8.85
CA LEU A 40 -4.52 -5.19 8.32
C LEU A 40 -3.56 -5.74 9.38
N ALA A 41 -2.83 -6.80 9.05
CA ALA A 41 -1.69 -7.29 9.84
C ALA A 41 -0.38 -6.93 9.15
N GLY A 42 0.62 -6.49 9.91
CA GLY A 42 1.88 -6.05 9.34
C GLY A 42 2.87 -5.61 10.40
N ASP A 43 3.65 -4.57 10.08
CA ASP A 43 4.43 -3.84 11.07
C ASP A 43 3.72 -2.57 11.55
N GLN A 44 4.35 -1.88 12.50
CA GLN A 44 3.84 -0.63 13.05
C GLN A 44 3.62 0.45 11.98
N THR A 45 4.52 0.51 10.98
CA THR A 45 4.49 1.53 9.93
C THR A 45 3.34 1.28 8.96
N ALA A 46 3.18 0.03 8.50
CA ALA A 46 2.07 -0.37 7.64
C ALA A 46 0.71 -0.10 8.30
N GLY A 47 0.58 -0.39 9.60
CA GLY A 47 -0.65 -0.14 10.35
C GLY A 47 -0.96 1.36 10.51
N GLN A 48 0.06 2.19 10.77
CA GLN A 48 -0.10 3.65 10.86
C GLN A 48 -0.49 4.26 9.52
N GLU A 49 0.19 3.86 8.44
CA GLU A 49 -0.07 4.36 7.09
C GLU A 49 -1.47 3.96 6.60
N ALA A 50 -1.87 2.71 6.81
CA ALA A 50 -3.21 2.25 6.46
C ALA A 50 -4.28 3.04 7.21
N ARG A 51 -4.08 3.33 8.51
CA ARG A 51 -5.01 4.19 9.25
C ARG A 51 -5.10 5.61 8.71
N ARG A 52 -3.97 6.17 8.31
CA ARG A 52 -3.89 7.53 7.76
C ARG A 52 -4.60 7.64 6.42
N LEU A 53 -4.44 6.65 5.55
CA LEU A 53 -4.92 6.70 4.16
C LEU A 53 -6.31 6.08 3.98
N VAL A 54 -6.56 4.90 4.56
CA VAL A 54 -7.77 4.11 4.33
C VAL A 54 -8.88 4.47 5.33
N GLY A 55 -8.51 4.86 6.56
CA GLY A 55 -9.44 5.20 7.64
C GLY A 55 -9.24 4.34 8.89
N PRO A 56 -10.15 4.38 9.88
CA PRO A 56 -9.95 3.81 11.21
C PRO A 56 -10.12 2.27 11.27
N ILE A 57 -9.48 1.56 10.34
CA ILE A 57 -9.47 0.09 10.26
C ILE A 57 -8.72 -0.52 11.45
N GLU A 58 -9.07 -1.77 11.80
CA GLU A 58 -8.28 -2.52 12.78
C GLU A 58 -6.91 -2.85 12.20
N THR A 59 -5.85 -2.69 12.98
CA THR A 59 -4.53 -3.18 12.59
C THR A 59 -3.84 -3.90 13.72
N VAL A 60 -3.04 -4.91 13.39
CA VAL A 60 -2.21 -5.64 14.36
C VAL A 60 -0.76 -5.66 13.88
N PRO A 61 0.16 -4.98 14.58
CA PRO A 61 1.58 -5.12 14.31
C PRO A 61 2.07 -6.45 14.89
N VAL A 62 2.43 -7.39 14.01
CA VAL A 62 2.99 -8.71 14.39
C VAL A 62 4.51 -8.76 14.26
N LYS A 63 5.10 -7.68 13.76
CA LYS A 63 6.55 -7.47 13.70
C LYS A 63 6.83 -6.00 13.94
N GLN A 64 7.99 -5.68 14.51
CA GLN A 64 8.46 -4.32 14.66
C GLN A 64 9.61 -4.10 13.68
N ALA A 65 9.42 -3.24 12.68
CA ALA A 65 10.48 -2.87 11.76
C ALA A 65 11.56 -2.07 12.49
N ILE A 66 12.82 -2.51 12.40
CA ILE A 66 14.00 -1.83 12.97
C ILE A 66 15.03 -1.43 11.89
N GLY A 67 14.83 -1.89 10.66
CA GLY A 67 15.63 -1.51 9.50
C GLY A 67 15.00 -2.00 8.20
N PHE A 68 15.65 -1.74 7.07
CA PHE A 68 15.08 -2.13 5.77
C PHE A 68 14.97 -3.66 5.63
N TYR A 69 15.93 -4.43 6.15
CA TYR A 69 15.93 -5.90 6.11
C TYR A 69 15.82 -6.56 7.50
N ALA A 70 15.48 -5.78 8.53
CA ALA A 70 15.47 -6.26 9.91
C ALA A 70 14.18 -5.89 10.63
N ALA A 71 13.63 -6.85 11.38
CA ALA A 71 12.48 -6.67 12.23
C ALA A 71 12.58 -7.56 13.46
N VAL A 72 12.05 -7.09 14.60
CA VAL A 72 11.77 -7.93 15.76
C VAL A 72 10.44 -8.63 15.51
N MET A 73 10.44 -9.96 15.55
CA MET A 73 9.27 -10.77 15.24
C MET A 73 8.53 -11.15 16.52
N MET A 74 7.20 -11.07 16.49
CA MET A 74 6.36 -11.65 17.54
C MET A 74 6.39 -13.19 17.43
N HIS A 75 6.25 -13.87 18.58
CA HIS A 75 6.10 -15.32 18.57
C HIS A 75 4.89 -15.74 17.70
N PRO A 76 5.01 -16.76 16.83
CA PRO A 76 3.96 -17.10 15.87
C PRO A 76 2.58 -17.36 16.50
N GLU A 77 2.53 -18.04 17.64
CA GLU A 77 1.27 -18.32 18.33
C GLU A 77 0.57 -17.04 18.82
N GLU A 78 1.36 -16.09 19.32
CA GLU A 78 0.84 -14.81 19.79
C GLU A 78 0.39 -13.94 18.61
N ALA A 79 1.16 -13.92 17.52
CA ALA A 79 0.78 -13.24 16.28
C ALA A 79 -0.56 -13.77 15.75
N GLN A 80 -0.74 -15.09 15.69
CA GLN A 80 -1.99 -15.72 15.24
C GLN A 80 -3.16 -15.39 16.18
N ARG A 81 -2.94 -15.41 17.50
CA ARG A 81 -3.95 -15.03 18.50
C ARG A 81 -4.42 -13.60 18.29
N LEU A 82 -3.49 -12.66 18.14
CA LEU A 82 -3.80 -11.23 17.94
C LEU A 82 -4.45 -10.97 16.57
N ILE A 83 -3.99 -11.62 15.50
CA ILE A 83 -4.61 -11.53 14.17
C ILE A 83 -6.07 -11.99 14.26
N ARG A 84 -6.34 -13.15 14.86
CA ARG A 84 -7.70 -13.68 15.00
C ARG A 84 -8.61 -12.71 15.76
N ALA A 85 -8.11 -12.16 16.86
CA ALA A 85 -8.85 -11.17 17.65
C ALA A 85 -9.09 -9.86 16.87
N GLY A 86 -8.08 -9.37 16.14
CA GLY A 86 -8.16 -8.15 15.33
C GLY A 86 -9.12 -8.28 14.15
N VAL A 87 -9.07 -9.40 13.43
CA VAL A 87 -10.03 -9.71 12.36
C VAL A 87 -11.45 -9.73 12.91
N LYS A 88 -11.67 -10.39 14.05
CA LYS A 88 -13.00 -10.42 14.71
C LYS A 88 -13.52 -9.00 14.98
N ARG A 89 -12.73 -8.15 15.64
CA ARG A 89 -13.11 -6.76 15.90
C ARG A 89 -13.40 -5.96 14.62
N GLY A 90 -12.58 -6.14 13.59
CA GLY A 90 -12.74 -5.44 12.31
C GLY A 90 -14.04 -5.82 11.61
N VAL A 91 -14.35 -7.13 11.59
CA VAL A 91 -15.59 -7.64 11.01
C VAL A 91 -16.82 -7.21 11.81
N GLU A 92 -16.75 -7.20 13.14
CA GLU A 92 -17.83 -6.72 14.01
C GLU A 92 -18.14 -5.23 13.74
N ARG A 93 -17.10 -4.41 13.58
CA ARG A 93 -17.18 -2.97 13.31
C ARG A 93 -17.37 -2.62 11.83
N ARG A 94 -17.51 -3.60 10.91
CA ARG A 94 -17.52 -3.36 9.45
C ARG A 94 -18.55 -2.33 8.96
N ARG A 95 -19.65 -2.15 9.70
CA ARG A 95 -20.71 -1.17 9.36
C ARG A 95 -20.31 0.28 9.65
N GLU A 96 -19.31 0.48 10.51
CA GLU A 96 -18.75 1.80 10.84
C GLU A 96 -17.69 2.23 9.82
N LEU A 97 -17.13 1.28 9.06
CA LEU A 97 -16.03 1.51 8.14
C LEU A 97 -16.56 1.86 6.76
N LYS A 98 -15.97 2.88 6.14
CA LYS A 98 -16.32 3.31 4.80
C LYS A 98 -15.34 2.70 3.78
N PRO A 99 -15.82 2.28 2.59
CA PRO A 99 -14.94 1.90 1.50
C PRO A 99 -14.02 3.06 1.12
N TYR A 100 -12.73 2.79 0.92
CA TYR A 100 -11.77 3.79 0.47
C TYR A 100 -11.96 4.02 -1.03
N LYS A 101 -12.60 5.14 -1.39
CA LYS A 101 -12.88 5.50 -2.77
C LYS A 101 -11.80 6.43 -3.32
N VAL A 102 -11.34 6.14 -4.53
CA VAL A 102 -10.47 7.01 -5.30
C VAL A 102 -11.35 7.81 -6.26
N GLU A 103 -11.14 9.11 -6.34
CA GLU A 103 -11.95 9.95 -7.24
C GLU A 103 -11.63 9.67 -8.71
N HIS A 104 -12.67 9.67 -9.54
CA HIS A 104 -12.58 9.45 -10.98
C HIS A 104 -12.50 10.78 -11.74
N PRO A 105 -11.74 10.85 -12.85
CA PRO A 105 -10.91 9.79 -13.42
C PRO A 105 -9.65 9.53 -12.58
N VAL A 106 -9.27 8.26 -12.43
CA VAL A 106 -8.08 7.88 -11.64
C VAL A 106 -6.82 8.08 -12.46
N LYS A 107 -5.92 8.94 -11.99
CA LYS A 107 -4.55 9.06 -12.49
C LYS A 107 -3.63 8.13 -11.70
N LEU A 108 -3.11 7.10 -12.35
CA LEU A 108 -2.08 6.22 -11.80
C LEU A 108 -0.70 6.70 -12.25
N GLU A 109 0.19 6.97 -11.30
CA GLU A 109 1.59 7.31 -11.56
C GLU A 109 2.47 6.25 -10.92
N ILE A 110 3.39 5.67 -11.70
CA ILE A 110 4.34 4.66 -11.23
C ILE A 110 5.75 5.17 -11.48
N THR A 111 6.54 5.26 -10.43
CA THR A 111 7.97 5.52 -10.54
C THR A 111 8.70 4.20 -10.47
N PHE A 112 9.50 3.90 -11.50
CA PHE A 112 10.32 2.70 -11.55
C PHE A 112 11.76 3.00 -11.11
N LYS A 113 12.45 1.97 -10.63
CA LYS A 113 13.88 2.04 -10.27
C LYS A 113 14.80 2.13 -11.48
N TYR A 114 14.34 1.65 -12.63
CA TYR A 114 15.10 1.61 -13.87
C TYR A 114 14.26 2.17 -15.01
N THR A 115 14.83 3.12 -15.77
CA THR A 115 14.17 3.77 -16.92
C THR A 115 13.67 2.77 -17.95
N VAL A 116 14.46 1.72 -18.24
CA VAL A 116 14.08 0.66 -19.19
C VAL A 116 12.76 -0.02 -18.82
N THR A 117 12.42 -0.10 -17.53
CA THR A 117 11.12 -0.68 -17.12
C THR A 117 9.97 0.24 -17.49
N ALA A 118 10.14 1.56 -17.36
CA ALA A 118 9.14 2.54 -17.77
C ALA A 118 8.97 2.57 -19.30
N GLU A 119 10.07 2.47 -20.04
CA GLU A 119 10.06 2.45 -21.51
C GLU A 119 9.35 1.21 -22.06
N ILE A 120 9.66 0.02 -21.55
CA ILE A 120 8.99 -1.23 -21.97
C ILE A 120 7.47 -1.12 -21.71
N LEU A 121 7.09 -0.64 -20.53
CA LEU A 121 5.67 -0.56 -20.15
C LEU A 121 4.90 0.44 -21.03
N CYS A 122 5.47 1.60 -21.37
CA CYS A 122 4.81 2.55 -22.26
C CYS A 122 4.96 2.25 -23.75
N GLY A 123 5.89 1.38 -24.16
CA GLY A 123 5.93 0.86 -25.52
C GLY A 123 4.73 -0.06 -25.83
N GLU A 124 4.15 -0.70 -24.83
CA GLU A 124 3.08 -1.69 -24.96
C GLU A 124 1.68 -1.16 -24.60
N HIS A 125 1.60 0.03 -23.99
CA HIS A 125 0.36 0.58 -23.44
C HIS A 125 0.22 2.09 -23.66
N ASP A 126 -1.01 2.58 -23.59
CA ASP A 126 -1.31 4.02 -23.66
C ASP A 126 -0.90 4.71 -22.35
N CYS A 127 0.40 5.01 -22.20
CA CYS A 127 0.95 5.78 -21.10
C CYS A 127 2.06 6.75 -21.53
N ILE A 128 2.23 7.80 -20.73
CA ILE A 128 3.27 8.81 -20.93
C ILE A 128 4.48 8.45 -20.05
N ALA A 129 5.57 8.00 -20.65
CA ALA A 129 6.84 7.85 -19.95
C ALA A 129 7.47 9.22 -19.71
N MET A 130 7.47 9.70 -18.47
CA MET A 130 8.16 10.94 -18.10
C MET A 130 9.60 10.63 -17.69
N GLY A 131 10.54 10.93 -18.58
CA GLY A 131 11.96 10.90 -18.24
C GLY A 131 12.31 12.07 -17.31
N SER A 132 12.75 11.79 -16.09
CA SER A 132 13.38 12.82 -15.27
C SER A 132 14.79 13.07 -15.81
N LEU A 133 14.95 14.01 -16.74
CA LEU A 133 16.21 14.75 -16.77
C LEU A 133 16.28 15.47 -15.43
N HIS A 134 17.18 15.04 -14.56
CA HIS A 134 17.55 15.85 -13.40
C HIS A 134 18.02 17.21 -13.94
N PRO A 135 17.39 18.34 -13.57
CA PRO A 135 17.93 19.65 -13.90
C PRO A 135 19.19 19.85 -13.05
N GLY A 136 20.35 19.41 -13.54
CA GLY A 136 21.59 19.55 -12.76
C GLY A 136 22.83 18.79 -13.22
N GLN A 137 22.84 18.08 -14.37
CA GLN A 137 24.07 17.53 -14.94
C GLN A 137 24.19 17.89 -16.43
N VAL A 138 24.66 19.11 -16.68
CA VAL A 138 25.47 19.52 -17.84
C VAL A 138 26.62 20.36 -17.30
#